data_AF-A0A524HIZ6-F1
#
_entry.id   AF-A0A524HIZ6-F1
#
_cell.length_a   1.000
_cell.length_b   1.000
_cell.length_c   1.000
_cell.angle_alpha   90.00
_cell.angle_beta   90.00
_cell.angle_gamma   90.00
#
_symmetry.space_group_name_H-M   'P 1'
#
loop_
_entity.id
_entity.type
_entity.pdbx_description
1 polymer ?
#
loop_
_entity_poly.entity_id
_entity_poly.type
_entity_poly.pdbx_seq_one_letter_code
_entity_poly.pdbx_strand_id
1 'polypeptide(L)' 'MLITLPGIGPVTAEKIITYREEHIFTRVEEIQKVPGIGPATFDRIKIYLTVGE' A
#
# COMPACT_ATOMS: atom_id res chain seq x y z
N MET A 1 -10.78 3.71 6.85
CA MET A 1 -10.49 3.02 8.14
C MET A 1 -9.22 2.21 7.91
N LEU A 2 -8.21 2.29 8.79
CA LEU A 2 -6.90 1.66 8.58
C LEU A 2 -7.05 0.14 8.70
N ILE A 3 -7.32 -0.52 7.57
CA ILE A 3 -7.47 -1.97 7.51
C ILE A 3 -6.06 -2.54 7.69
N THR A 4 -5.89 -3.39 8.70
CA THR A 4 -4.64 -4.13 8.93
C THR A 4 -4.39 -5.04 7.74
N LEU A 5 -3.60 -4.57 6.77
CA LEU A 5 -3.14 -5.40 5.67
C LEU A 5 -2.17 -6.44 6.24
N PRO A 6 -2.36 -7.74 5.95
CA PRO A 6 -1.51 -8.79 6.48
C PRO A 6 -0.06 -8.56 6.03
N GLY A 7 0.87 -8.47 6.99
CA GLY A 7 2.29 -8.21 6.72
C GLY A 7 2.65 -6.72 6.57
N ILE A 8 1.72 -5.79 6.81
CA ILE A 8 1.98 -4.35 6.86
C ILE A 8 1.93 -3.88 8.31
N GLY A 9 3.10 -3.55 8.85
CA GLY A 9 3.25 -2.95 10.17
C GLY A 9 3.03 -1.42 10.17
N PRO A 10 2.99 -0.78 11.35
CA PRO A 10 2.69 0.65 11.50
C PRO A 10 3.65 1.54 10.71
N VAL A 11 4.96 1.24 10.70
CA VAL A 11 5.96 2.00 9.94
C VAL A 11 5.69 1.98 8.44
N THR A 12 5.28 0.84 7.89
CA THR A 12 4.94 0.75 6.46
C THR A 12 3.61 1.43 6.17
N ALA A 13 2.64 1.34 7.08
CA ALA A 13 1.36 2.02 6.96
C ALA A 13 1.53 3.55 6.91
N GLU A 14 2.39 4.11 7.76
CA GLU A 14 2.75 5.55 7.72
C GLU A 14 3.34 5.94 6.37
N LYS A 15 4.26 5.15 5.82
CA LYS A 15 4.83 5.41 4.48
C LYS A 15 3.78 5.37 3.37
N ILE A 16 2.77 4.50 3.46
CA ILE A 16 1.66 4.49 2.50
C ILE A 16 0.87 5.80 2.59
N ILE A 17 0.62 6.30 3.81
CA ILE A 17 -0.08 7.57 4.06
C ILE A 17 0.73 8.74 3.51
N THR A 18 2.03 8.81 3.78
CA THR A 18 2.89 9.88 3.24
C THR A 18 2.95 9.81 1.71
N TYR A 19 3.10 8.61 1.14
CA TYR A 19 3.15 8.46 -0.30
C TYR A 19 1.87 8.95 -0.98
N ARG A 20 0.68 8.66 -0.43
CA ARG A 20 -0.59 9.13 -1.03
C ARG A 20 -0.80 10.64 -0.93
N GLU A 21 -0.15 11.31 0.00
CA GLU A 21 -0.24 12.77 0.16
C GLU A 21 0.51 13.48 -0.98
N GLU A 22 1.58 12.85 -1.49
CA GLU A 22 2.41 13.39 -2.58
C GLU A 22 2.04 12.79 -3.95
N HIS A 23 1.50 11.57 -3.98
CA HIS A 23 1.24 10.80 -5.18
C HIS A 23 -0.10 10.07 -5.13
N ILE A 24 -1.00 10.36 -6.07
CA ILE A 24 -2.26 9.62 -6.20
C ILE A 24 -1.97 8.21 -6.75
N PHE A 25 -2.51 7.18 -6.09
CA PHE A 25 -2.52 5.83 -6.63
C PHE A 25 -3.57 5.72 -7.73
N THR A 26 -3.14 5.44 -8.95
CA THR A 26 -4.02 5.23 -10.12
C THR A 26 -4.30 3.75 -10.38
N ARG A 27 -3.46 2.88 -9.83
CA ARG A 27 -3.57 1.43 -9.90
C ARG A 27 -3.00 0.80 -8.63
N VAL A 28 -3.46 -0.39 -8.29
CA VAL A 28 -3.04 -1.07 -7.05
C VAL A 28 -1.55 -1.44 -7.05
N GLU A 29 -0.94 -1.67 -8.21
CA GLU A 29 0.48 -2.04 -8.33
C GLU A 29 1.42 -0.91 -7.90
N GLU A 30 0.96 0.34 -7.94
CA GLU A 30 1.76 1.49 -7.54
C GLU A 30 2.11 1.51 -6.06
N ILE A 31 1.41 0.73 -5.25
CA ILE A 31 1.76 0.55 -3.84
C ILE A 31 3.17 -0.03 -3.66
N GLN A 32 3.72 -0.73 -4.67
CA GLN A 32 5.10 -1.23 -4.66
C GLN A 32 6.15 -0.11 -4.75
N LYS A 33 5.75 1.12 -5.11
CA LYS A 33 6.62 2.30 -5.06
C LYS A 33 6.86 2.77 -3.62
N VAL A 34 6.08 2.30 -2.65
CA VAL A 34 6.25 2.62 -1.24
C VAL A 34 7.41 1.79 -0.64
N PRO A 35 8.43 2.42 -0.04
CA PRO A 35 9.57 1.70 0.52
C PRO A 35 9.16 0.69 1.61
N GLY A 36 9.50 -0.58 1.38
CA GLY A 36 9.13 -1.70 2.26
C GLY A 36 8.00 -2.58 1.72
N ILE A 37 7.42 -2.24 0.57
CA ILE A 37 6.43 -3.07 -0.13
C ILE A 37 7.06 -3.61 -1.41
N GLY A 38 7.70 -4.77 -1.29
CA GLY A 38 8.21 -5.51 -2.45
C GLY A 38 7.17 -6.46 -3.06
N PRO A 39 7.53 -7.18 -4.14
CA PRO A 39 6.62 -8.10 -4.84
C PRO A 39 5.97 -9.15 -3.92
N ALA A 40 6.74 -9.74 -3.00
CA ALA A 40 6.23 -10.74 -2.06
C ALA A 40 5.17 -10.18 -1.10
N THR A 41 5.36 -8.93 -0.64
CA THR A 41 4.39 -8.24 0.19
C THR A 41 3.17 -7.88 -0.64
N PHE A 42 3.36 -7.35 -1.85
CA PHE A 42 2.28 -7.02 -2.78
C PHE A 42 1.39 -8.23 -3.08
N ASP A 43 1.97 -9.39 -3.41
CA ASP A 43 1.20 -10.61 -3.70
C ASP A 43 0.30 -11.04 -2.54
N ARG A 44 0.73 -10.81 -1.30
CA ARG A 44 -0.06 -11.11 -0.10
C ARG A 44 -1.20 -10.13 0.13
N ILE A 45 -1.02 -8.86 -0.26
CA ILE A 45 -1.98 -7.79 0.06
C ILE A 45 -2.87 -7.40 -1.12
N LYS A 46 -2.50 -7.70 -2.37
CA LYS A 46 -3.16 -7.18 -3.59
C LYS A 46 -4.66 -7.45 -3.65
N ILE A 47 -5.12 -8.56 -3.09
CA ILE A 47 -6.55 -8.92 -3.04
C ILE A 47 -7.38 -8.03 -2.12
N TYR A 48 -6.72 -7.30 -1.21
CA TYR A 48 -7.35 -6.37 -0.27
C TYR A 48 -7.25 -4.91 -0.73
N LEU A 49 -6.55 -4.65 -1.84
CA LEU A 49 -6.35 -3.31 -2.35
C LEU A 49 -7.42 -2.97 -3.39
N THR A 50 -7.92 -1.75 -3.31
CA THR A 50 -8.69 -1.11 -4.37
C THR A 50 -8.21 0.31 -4.53
N VAL A 51 -8.29 0.83 -5.75
CA VAL A 51 -8.25 2.27 -6.01
C VAL A 51 -9.69 2.76 -6.06
N GLY A 52 -9.99 3.85 -5.34
CA GLY A 52 -11.32 4.46 -5.38
C GLY A 52 -11.54 5.15 -6.72
N GLU A 53 -12.76 5.07 -7.25
CA GLU A 53 -13.23 5.91 -8.37
C GLU A 53 -13.34 7.38 -7.97
#